data_AF-A0A1F9U145-F1
#
_entry.id   AF-A0A1F9U145-F1
#
_cell.length_a   1.000
_cell.length_b   1.000
_cell.length_c   1.000
_cell.angle_alpha   90.00
_cell.angle_beta   90.00
_cell.angle_gamma   90.00
#
_symmetry.space_group_name_H-M   'P 1'
#
loop_
_entity.id
_entity.type
_entity.pdbx_description
1 polymer ?
#
loop_
_entity_poly.entity_id
_entity_poly.type
_entity_poly.pdbx_seq_one_letter_code
_entity_poly.pdbx_strand_id
1 'polypeptide(L)'
;MRPKNLGRLTDHIRAKKPLTTFEVSRICGVVNGTVSKWIDGGKLTAYRTPGRHRRVRLSDLTVFLKIYNIPMTGEVKRAFAEAGDEED
;
A
#
# COMPACT_ATOMS: atom_id res chain seq x y z
N MET A 1 -3.30 -20.86 -1.96
CA MET A 1 -2.52 -20.62 -0.72
C MET A 1 -2.85 -19.22 -0.20
N ARG A 2 -3.54 -19.08 0.94
CA ARG A 2 -3.78 -17.75 1.54
C ARG A 2 -2.43 -17.19 2.00
N PRO A 3 -2.06 -15.94 1.66
CA PRO A 3 -0.82 -15.37 2.17
C PRO A 3 -0.90 -15.30 3.69
N LYS A 4 0.05 -15.94 4.38
CA LYS A 4 0.27 -15.76 5.81
C LYS A 4 0.43 -14.25 6.05
N ASN A 5 -0.39 -13.66 6.92
CA ASN A 5 -0.44 -12.23 7.30
C ASN A 5 -1.42 -11.29 6.56
N LEU A 6 -2.46 -11.81 5.88
CA LEU A 6 -3.48 -10.94 5.24
C LEU A 6 -4.27 -10.08 6.26
N GLY A 7 -4.58 -10.62 7.44
CA GLY A 7 -5.28 -9.86 8.50
C GLY A 7 -4.51 -8.62 8.95
N ARG A 8 -3.20 -8.76 9.25
CA ARG A 8 -2.36 -7.63 9.64
C ARG A 8 -2.30 -6.54 8.56
N LEU A 9 -2.26 -6.93 7.28
CA LEU A 9 -2.26 -5.99 6.16
C LEU A 9 -3.57 -5.18 6.12
N THR A 10 -4.71 -5.85 6.25
CA THR A 10 -6.02 -5.18 6.21
C THR A 10 -6.24 -4.31 7.44
N ASP A 11 -5.75 -4.71 8.62
CA ASP A 11 -5.77 -3.86 9.83
C ASP A 11 -4.94 -2.59 9.66
N HIS A 12 -3.76 -2.69 9.04
CA HIS A 12 -2.94 -1.51 8.73
C HIS A 12 -3.63 -0.55 7.75
N ILE A 13 -4.33 -1.09 6.74
CA ILE A 13 -5.10 -0.30 5.78
C ILE A 13 -6.24 0.43 6.51
N ARG A 14 -7.06 -0.29 7.28
CA ARG A 14 -8.18 0.30 8.05
C ARG A 14 -7.72 1.40 9.01
N ALA A 15 -6.63 1.15 9.73
CA ALA A 15 -6.05 2.12 10.65
C ALA A 15 -5.21 3.22 9.95
N LYS A 16 -5.26 3.33 8.61
CA LYS A 16 -4.51 4.31 7.78
C LYS A 16 -3.00 4.35 8.10
N LYS A 17 -2.43 3.22 8.55
CA LYS A 17 -1.02 3.14 8.93
C LYS A 17 -0.12 3.22 7.70
N PRO A 18 1.05 3.88 7.78
CA PRO A 18 2.02 3.88 6.70
C PRO A 18 2.49 2.46 6.37
N LEU A 19 2.38 2.11 5.09
CA LEU A 19 2.67 0.77 4.57
C LEU A 19 4.16 0.63 4.23
N THR A 20 4.69 -0.56 4.47
CA THR A 20 6.02 -0.98 4.03
C THR A 20 6.05 -1.31 2.54
N THR A 21 7.22 -1.34 1.92
CA THR A 21 7.33 -1.77 0.50
C THR A 21 6.87 -3.20 0.28
N PHE A 22 6.98 -4.07 1.28
CA PHE A 22 6.48 -5.43 1.21
C PHE A 22 4.94 -5.47 1.20
N GLU A 23 4.29 -4.68 2.04
CA GLU A 23 2.82 -4.59 2.06
C GLU A 23 2.28 -4.02 0.75
N VAL A 24 2.90 -2.95 0.24
CA VAL A 24 2.57 -2.38 -1.08
C VAL A 24 2.74 -3.44 -2.18
N SER A 25 3.82 -4.22 -2.14
CA SER A 25 4.05 -5.25 -3.15
C SER A 25 2.99 -6.36 -3.10
N ARG A 26 2.49 -6.69 -1.90
CA ARG A 26 1.38 -7.63 -1.72
C ARG A 26 0.06 -7.08 -2.25
N ILE A 27 -0.24 -5.81 -1.99
CA ILE A 27 -1.44 -5.14 -2.50
C ILE A 27 -1.44 -5.13 -4.04
N CYS A 28 -0.30 -4.77 -4.64
CA CYS A 28 -0.18 -4.62 -6.09
C CYS A 28 0.12 -5.94 -6.83
N GLY A 29 0.34 -7.05 -6.10
CA GLY A 29 0.70 -8.34 -6.71
C GLY A 29 2.06 -8.36 -7.42
N VAL A 30 3.02 -7.53 -6.96
CA VAL A 30 4.37 -7.41 -7.56
C VAL A 30 5.46 -7.80 -6.58
N VAL A 31 6.70 -7.93 -7.08
CA VAL A 31 7.89 -8.11 -6.23
C VAL A 31 8.34 -6.79 -5.58
N ASN A 32 8.96 -6.85 -4.39
CA ASN A 32 9.39 -5.67 -3.62
C ASN A 32 10.35 -4.76 -4.42
N GLY A 33 11.19 -5.34 -5.28
CA GLY A 33 12.08 -4.59 -6.17
C GLY A 33 11.33 -3.66 -7.14
N THR A 34 10.15 -4.07 -7.62
CA THR A 34 9.29 -3.23 -8.48
C THR A 34 8.79 -2.01 -7.72
N VAL A 35 8.31 -2.20 -6.49
CA VAL A 35 7.88 -1.08 -5.62
C VAL A 35 9.04 -0.13 -5.35
N SER A 36 10.24 -0.66 -5.08
CA SER A 36 11.42 0.18 -4.87
C SER A 36 11.75 1.01 -6.11
N LYS A 37 11.67 0.44 -7.32
CA LYS A 37 11.86 1.17 -8.59
C LYS A 37 10.81 2.26 -8.79
N TRP A 38 9.55 2.04 -8.42
CA TRP A 38 8.52 3.07 -8.51
C TRP A 38 8.80 4.24 -7.55
N ILE A 39 9.25 3.94 -6.33
CA ILE A 39 9.60 4.97 -5.34
C ILE A 39 10.84 5.75 -5.78
N ASP A 40 11.90 5.04 -6.16
CA ASP A 40 13.17 5.67 -6.54
C ASP A 40 13.05 6.46 -7.85
N GLY A 41 12.14 6.04 -8.74
CA GLY A 41 11.77 6.78 -9.95
C GLY A 41 10.70 7.85 -9.76
N GLY A 42 10.28 8.15 -8.52
CA GLY A 42 9.32 9.22 -8.21
C GLY A 42 7.87 8.94 -8.63
N LYS A 43 7.56 7.74 -9.11
CA LYS A 43 6.19 7.35 -9.52
C LYS A 43 5.29 7.09 -8.32
N LEU A 44 5.83 6.53 -7.24
CA LEU A 44 5.12 6.27 -6.00
C LEU A 44 5.75 7.09 -4.86
N THR A 45 5.00 8.05 -4.33
CA THR A 45 5.43 8.86 -3.20
C THR A 45 5.67 8.00 -1.96
N ALA A 46 6.82 8.19 -1.32
CA ALA A 46 7.18 7.56 -0.07
C ALA A 46 8.07 8.47 0.76
N TYR A 47 8.03 8.33 2.08
CA TYR A 47 9.02 8.92 2.97
C TYR A 47 9.94 7.84 3.53
N ARG A 48 11.05 8.26 4.14
CA ARG A 48 12.00 7.36 4.80
C ARG A 48 12.03 7.65 6.29
N THR A 49 12.11 6.60 7.10
CA THR A 49 12.42 6.75 8.53
C THR A 49 13.89 7.12 8.72
N PRO A 50 14.31 7.57 9.92
CA PRO A 50 15.74 7.80 10.22
C PRO A 50 16.63 6.58 9.91
N GLY A 51 16.13 5.36 10.11
CA GLY A 51 16.78 4.10 9.72
C GLY A 51 16.71 3.74 8.23
N ARG A 52 16.35 4.69 7.35
CA ARG A 52 16.26 4.57 5.88
C ARG A 52 15.17 3.64 5.32
N HIS A 53 14.31 3.07 6.16
CA HIS A 53 13.19 2.26 5.70
C HIS A 53 12.12 3.11 5.00
N ARG A 54 11.67 2.67 3.83
CA ARG A 54 10.61 3.34 3.07
C ARG A 54 9.24 3.09 3.71
N ARG A 55 8.38 4.10 3.69
CA ARG A 55 6.98 4.06 4.10
C ARG A 55 6.12 4.82 3.09
N VAL A 56 5.00 4.21 2.73
CA VAL A 56 4.02 4.76 1.79
C VAL A 56 2.73 5.03 2.55
N ARG A 57 2.24 6.28 2.53
CA ARG A 57 0.94 6.58 3.13
C ARG A 57 -0.17 5.94 2.31
N LEU A 58 -1.28 5.59 2.96
CA LEU A 58 -2.42 4.99 2.27
C LEU A 58 -2.99 5.91 1.18
N SER A 59 -3.02 7.23 1.42
CA SER A 59 -3.43 8.24 0.46
C SER A 59 -2.55 8.27 -0.80
N ASP A 60 -1.23 8.30 -0.61
CA ASP A 60 -0.25 8.26 -1.70
C ASP A 60 -0.40 6.98 -2.56
N LEU A 61 -0.58 5.83 -1.91
CA LEU A 61 -0.84 4.57 -2.61
C LEU A 61 -2.18 4.60 -3.36
N THR A 62 -3.24 5.14 -2.76
CA THR A 62 -4.58 5.23 -3.37
C THR A 62 -4.53 6.05 -4.66
N VAL A 63 -3.84 7.19 -4.65
CA VAL A 63 -3.63 8.01 -5.84
C VAL A 63 -2.85 7.24 -6.90
N PHE A 64 -1.74 6.60 -6.51
CA PHE A 64 -0.92 5.80 -7.42
C PHE A 64 -1.72 4.68 -8.11
N LEU A 65 -2.50 3.90 -7.35
CA LEU A 65 -3.30 2.80 -7.88
C LEU A 65 -4.34 3.30 -8.90
N LYS A 66 -4.97 4.45 -8.64
CA LYS A 66 -5.93 5.09 -9.55
C LYS A 66 -5.25 5.56 -10.84
N ILE A 67 -4.12 6.28 -10.73
CA ILE A 67 -3.39 6.83 -11.89
C ILE A 67 -2.93 5.72 -12.84
N TYR A 68 -2.43 4.60 -12.30
CA TYR A 68 -1.88 3.50 -13.10
C TYR A 68 -2.87 2.35 -13.34
N ASN A 69 -4.13 2.51 -12.93
CA ASN A 69 -5.19 1.51 -13.06
C ASN A 69 -4.78 0.11 -12.56
N ILE A 70 -4.11 0.05 -11.39
CA ILE A 70 -3.62 -1.20 -10.81
C ILE A 70 -4.76 -1.88 -10.03
N PRO A 71 -5.10 -3.14 -10.34
CA PRO A 71 -6.20 -3.83 -9.67
C PRO A 71 -5.83 -4.24 -8.24
N MET A 72 -6.81 -4.16 -7.34
CA MET A 72 -6.73 -4.68 -5.97
C MET A 72 -7.55 -5.95 -5.83
N THR A 73 -7.11 -6.88 -4.97
CA THR A 73 -7.88 -8.08 -4.62
C THR A 73 -9.08 -7.73 -3.73
N GLY A 74 -10.13 -8.56 -3.71
CA GLY A 74 -11.41 -8.23 -3.07
C GLY A 74 -11.33 -7.85 -1.59
N GLU A 75 -10.53 -8.56 -0.79
CA GLU A 75 -10.38 -8.25 0.64
C GLU A 75 -9.62 -6.95 0.89
N VAL A 76 -8.55 -6.72 0.11
CA VAL A 76 -7.78 -5.47 0.15
C VAL A 76 -8.66 -4.30 -0.32
N LYS A 77 -9.38 -4.47 -1.42
CA LYS A 77 -10.30 -3.46 -1.95
C LYS A 77 -11.35 -3.07 -0.92
N ARG A 78 -11.90 -4.04 -0.19
CA ARG A 78 -12.85 -3.79 0.90
C ARG A 78 -12.20 -3.00 2.03
N ALA A 79 -11.01 -3.38 2.49
CA ALA A 79 -10.30 -2.64 3.53
C ALA A 79 -9.99 -1.19 3.11
N PHE A 80 -9.68 -0.94 1.83
CA PHE A 80 -9.51 0.43 1.30
C PHE A 80 -10.81 1.23 1.29
N ALA A 81 -11.95 0.60 0.97
CA ALA A 81 -13.26 1.25 1.04
C ALA A 81 -13.61 1.63 2.48
N GLU A 82 -13.47 0.69 3.42
CA GLU A 82 -13.71 0.90 4.85
C GLU A 82 -12.80 2.01 5.43
N ALA A 83 -11.57 2.14 4.93
CA ALA A 83 -10.66 3.22 5.33
C ALA A 83 -11.03 4.60 4.75
N GLY A 84 -11.88 4.65 3.72
CA GLY A 84 -12.33 5.89 3.06
C GLY A 84 -13.64 6.45 3.60
N ASP A 85 -14.37 5.69 4.42
CA ASP A 85 -15.73 6.01 4.90
C ASP A 85 -15.77 6.74 6.26
N GLU A 86 -14.63 7.15 6.81
CA GLU A 86 -14.58 8.08 7.93
C GLU A 86 -14.57 9.51 7.38
N GLU A 87 -15.74 10.16 7.39
CA GLU A 87 -15.91 11.59 7.14
C GLU A 87 -14.99 12.42 8.07
N ASP A 88 -14.24 13.35 7.48
CA ASP A 88 -13.70 14.54 8.18
C ASP A 88 -14.83 15.56 8.42
#